data_AF-A0A7V3DZ41-F1
#
_entry.id   AF-A0A7V3DZ41-F1
#
_cell.length_a   1.000
_cell.length_b   1.000
_cell.length_c   1.000
_cell.angle_alpha   90.00
_cell.angle_beta   90.00
_cell.angle_gamma   90.00
#
_symmetry.space_group_name_H-M   'P 1'
#
loop_
_entity.id
_entity.type
_entity.pdbx_description
1 polymer ?
#
loop_
_entity_poly.entity_id
_entity_poly.type
_entity_poly.pdbx_seq_one_letter_code
_entity_poly.pdbx_strand_id
1 'polypeptide(L)'
;MDIKRSYYEDIELFKSKTVLAWSLVLFAVLLVLPWFVAKTHFLGLSVYLLNLIMIHAIVAIGLNILVGYTGQISLGHAGFFAIGAFTTVMFVGQMGLPLFVALPISILVTVIVTGLTRPYPREFLVKVGMERP
;
A
#
# COMPACT_ATOMS: atom_id res chain seq x y z
N MET A 1 -34.55 -19.90 -5.67
CA MET A 1 -33.11 -20.20 -5.59
C MET A 1 -32.57 -20.02 -7.00
N ASP A 2 -31.97 -18.86 -7.27
CA ASP A 2 -31.43 -18.55 -8.59
C ASP A 2 -29.99 -19.09 -8.66
N ILE A 3 -29.79 -20.13 -9.44
CA ILE A 3 -28.49 -20.82 -9.55
C ILE A 3 -27.64 -20.04 -10.55
N LYS A 4 -26.74 -19.19 -10.03
CA LYS A 4 -25.80 -18.41 -10.85
C LYS A 4 -24.92 -19.35 -11.69
N ARG A 5 -25.01 -19.22 -13.02
CA ARG A 5 -24.37 -20.15 -13.98
C ARG A 5 -22.98 -19.73 -14.46
N SER A 6 -22.48 -18.55 -14.09
CA SER A 6 -21.18 -18.05 -14.56
C SER A 6 -20.44 -17.25 -13.50
N TYR A 7 -19.19 -17.63 -13.23
CA TYR A 7 -18.28 -16.95 -12.28
C TYR A 7 -18.08 -15.46 -12.60
N TYR A 8 -18.17 -15.10 -13.88
CA TYR A 8 -17.93 -13.74 -14.37
C TYR A 8 -19.01 -12.73 -13.97
N GLU A 9 -20.23 -13.17 -13.64
CA GLU A 9 -21.28 -12.27 -13.15
C GLU A 9 -20.97 -11.70 -11.75
N ASP A 10 -20.09 -12.32 -10.96
CA ASP A 10 -19.75 -11.84 -9.62
C ASP A 10 -18.51 -10.93 -9.59
N ILE A 11 -17.85 -10.72 -10.73
CA ILE A 11 -16.69 -9.84 -10.89
C ILE A 11 -17.11 -8.43 -11.34
N GLU A 12 -18.40 -8.21 -11.65
CA GLU A 12 -18.95 -6.89 -11.92
C GLU A 12 -19.01 -6.06 -10.63
N LEU A 13 -17.93 -5.30 -10.38
CA LEU A 13 -17.74 -4.43 -9.22
C LEU A 13 -18.93 -3.48 -8.96
N PHE A 14 -19.71 -3.15 -10.01
CA PHE A 14 -20.85 -2.25 -9.98
C PHE A 14 -22.14 -2.91 -10.49
N LYS A 15 -22.53 -4.03 -9.87
CA LYS A 15 -23.79 -4.75 -10.17
C LYS A 15 -25.08 -3.90 -10.10
N SER A 16 -25.06 -2.77 -9.40
CA SER A 16 -26.25 -1.94 -9.17
C SER A 16 -25.92 -0.45 -9.30
N LYS A 17 -26.81 0.31 -9.96
CA LYS A 17 -26.74 1.78 -10.06
C LYS A 17 -26.64 2.43 -8.69
N THR A 18 -27.21 1.80 -7.65
CA THR A 18 -27.11 2.23 -6.26
C THR A 18 -25.69 2.08 -5.73
N VAL A 19 -25.01 0.95 -5.99
CA VAL A 19 -23.62 0.73 -5.55
C VAL A 19 -22.68 1.70 -6.26
N LEU A 20 -22.86 1.89 -7.58
CA LEU A 20 -22.12 2.89 -8.33
C LEU A 20 -22.31 4.31 -7.76
N ALA A 21 -23.55 4.70 -7.47
CA ALA A 21 -23.86 6.00 -6.88
C ALA A 21 -23.19 6.19 -5.52
N TRP A 22 -23.26 5.19 -4.62
CA TRP A 22 -22.61 5.26 -3.31
C TRP A 22 -21.08 5.25 -3.39
N SER A 23 -20.48 4.49 -4.31
CA SER A 23 -19.04 4.51 -4.53
C SER A 23 -18.56 5.86 -5.08
N LEU A 24 -19.33 6.48 -5.99
CA LEU A 24 -19.04 7.82 -6.50
C LEU A 24 -19.19 8.88 -5.39
N VAL A 25 -20.21 8.78 -4.54
CA VAL A 25 -20.38 9.66 -3.38
C VAL A 25 -19.21 9.51 -2.41
N LEU A 26 -18.80 8.29 -2.07
CA LEU A 26 -17.63 8.03 -1.24
C LEU A 26 -16.36 8.67 -1.81
N PHE A 27 -16.14 8.49 -3.12
CA PHE A 27 -14.97 9.06 -3.81
C PHE A 27 -15.00 10.60 -3.82
N ALA A 28 -16.16 11.19 -4.08
CA ALA A 28 -16.35 12.63 -4.02
C ALA A 28 -16.10 13.18 -2.60
N VAL A 29 -16.62 12.51 -1.57
CA VAL A 29 -16.36 12.88 -0.17
C VAL A 29 -14.86 12.83 0.13
N LEU A 30 -14.16 11.77 -0.29
CA LEU A 30 -12.72 11.61 -0.08
C LEU A 30 -11.90 12.73 -0.75
N LEU A 31 -12.31 13.21 -1.92
CA LEU A 31 -11.63 14.31 -2.63
C LEU A 31 -11.87 15.68 -2.00
N VAL A 32 -13.04 15.90 -1.42
CA VAL A 32 -13.43 17.20 -0.83
C VAL A 32 -13.00 17.29 0.64
N LEU A 33 -12.83 16.16 1.33
CA LEU A 33 -12.37 16.05 2.72
C LEU A 33 -11.11 16.90 3.05
N PRO A 34 -10.05 16.89 2.22
CA PRO A 34 -8.85 17.68 2.46
C PRO A 34 -9.13 19.18 2.52
N TRP A 35 -10.10 19.68 1.76
CA TRP A 35 -10.43 21.11 1.72
C TRP A 35 -11.11 21.59 3.01
N PHE A 36 -11.97 20.75 3.60
CA PHE A 36 -12.59 21.03 4.89
C PHE A 36 -11.59 20.91 6.05
N VAL A 37 -10.71 19.91 6.00
CA VAL A 37 -9.68 19.70 7.03
C VAL A 37 -8.58 20.76 6.99
N ALA A 38 -8.19 21.24 5.80
CA ALA A 38 -7.21 22.31 5.64
C ALA A 38 -7.71 23.66 6.19
N LYS A 39 -9.02 23.94 6.05
CA LYS A 39 -9.64 25.19 6.48
C LYS A 39 -9.86 25.26 8.00
N THR A 40 -10.02 24.11 8.65
CA THR A 40 -10.26 23.98 10.09
C THR A 40 -8.91 23.85 10.81
N HIS A 41 -8.08 24.87 10.69
CA HIS A 41 -6.67 24.87 11.10
C HIS A 41 -6.51 25.02 12.61
N PHE A 42 -6.95 24.04 13.39
CA PHE A 42 -6.84 24.17 14.85
C PHE A 42 -5.42 23.89 15.38
N LEU A 43 -4.50 23.26 14.63
CA LEU A 43 -3.07 23.11 15.03
C LEU A 43 -2.17 22.35 14.02
N GLY A 44 -2.50 22.26 12.72
CA GLY A 44 -1.75 21.43 11.75
C GLY A 44 -1.84 19.90 11.98
N LEU A 45 -2.27 19.48 13.17
CA LEU A 45 -2.46 18.10 13.61
C LEU A 45 -3.49 17.35 12.75
N SER A 46 -4.54 18.03 12.28
CA SER A 46 -5.65 17.41 11.55
C SER A 46 -5.22 16.85 10.20
N VAL A 47 -4.32 17.54 9.48
CA VAL A 47 -3.82 17.06 8.17
C VAL A 47 -2.85 15.90 8.36
N TYR A 48 -1.98 15.96 9.37
CA TYR A 48 -1.06 14.88 9.71
C TYR A 48 -1.80 13.60 10.13
N LEU A 49 -2.80 13.72 11.01
CA LEU A 49 -3.62 12.59 11.45
C LEU A 49 -4.41 11.99 10.28
N LEU A 50 -4.98 12.82 9.41
CA LEU A 50 -5.68 12.33 8.22
C LEU A 50 -4.73 11.54 7.31
N ASN A 51 -3.50 12.03 7.11
CA ASN A 51 -2.49 11.34 6.32
C ASN A 51 -2.13 9.97 6.92
N LEU A 52 -1.90 9.93 8.24
CA LEU A 52 -1.68 8.68 8.96
C LEU A 52 -2.85 7.71 8.81
N ILE A 53 -4.09 8.16 9.01
CA ILE A 53 -5.29 7.33 8.88
C ILE A 53 -5.37 6.74 7.46
N MET A 54 -5.15 7.55 6.43
CA MET A 54 -5.20 7.08 5.04
C MET A 54 -4.10 6.05 4.76
N ILE A 55 -2.87 6.29 5.20
CA ILE A 55 -1.76 5.34 5.04
C ILE A 55 -2.09 4.01 5.74
N HIS A 56 -2.54 4.07 6.99
CA HIS A 56 -2.86 2.87 7.77
C HIS A 56 -4.06 2.12 7.19
N ALA A 57 -5.05 2.84 6.63
CA ALA A 57 -6.17 2.22 5.94
C ALA A 57 -5.70 1.41 4.71
N ILE A 58 -4.81 1.97 3.88
CA ILE A 58 -4.24 1.26 2.72
C ILE A 58 -3.48 0.01 3.19
N VAL A 59 -2.66 0.13 4.23
CA VAL A 59 -1.90 -0.99 4.80
C VAL A 59 -2.84 -2.08 5.34
N ALA A 60 -3.89 -1.69 6.06
CA ALA A 60 -4.88 -2.61 6.62
C ALA A 60 -5.67 -3.34 5.54
N ILE A 61 -6.08 -2.64 4.47
CA ILE A 61 -6.77 -3.26 3.33
C ILE A 61 -5.84 -4.25 2.62
N GLY A 62 -4.59 -3.86 2.35
CA GLY A 62 -3.60 -4.76 1.74
C GLY A 62 -3.35 -6.00 2.58
N LEU A 63 -3.25 -5.86 3.91
CA LEU A 63 -3.13 -6.98 4.84
C LEU A 63 -4.39 -7.85 4.86
N ASN A 64 -5.58 -7.25 4.85
CA ASN A 64 -6.85 -7.97 4.81
C ASN A 64 -6.99 -8.78 3.52
N ILE A 65 -6.48 -8.28 2.40
CA ILE A 65 -6.47 -9.03 1.14
C ILE A 65 -5.52 -10.24 1.25
N LEU A 66 -4.30 -10.05 1.74
CA LEU A 66 -3.32 -11.13 1.87
C LEU A 66 -3.76 -12.20 2.87
N VAL A 67 -4.09 -11.81 4.10
CA VAL A 67 -4.49 -12.76 5.15
C VAL A 67 -5.85 -13.36 4.83
N GLY A 68 -6.81 -12.55 4.38
CA GLY A 68 -8.18 -12.97 4.15
C GLY A 68 -8.39 -13.84 2.92
N TYR A 69 -7.70 -13.57 1.80
CA TYR A 69 -7.89 -14.32 0.56
C TYR A 69 -6.81 -15.36 0.28
N THR A 70 -5.56 -15.15 0.69
CA THR A 70 -4.47 -16.11 0.43
C THR A 70 -4.07 -16.93 1.66
N GLY A 71 -4.57 -16.58 2.85
CA GLY A 71 -4.24 -17.26 4.10
C GLY A 71 -2.78 -17.07 4.54
N GLN A 72 -2.04 -16.15 3.92
CA GLN A 72 -0.63 -15.93 4.21
C GLN A 72 -0.44 -14.81 5.25
N ILE A 73 0.30 -15.11 6.32
CA ILE A 73 0.70 -14.11 7.31
C ILE A 73 1.85 -13.27 6.72
N SER A 74 1.58 -11.98 6.46
CA SER A 74 2.55 -11.06 5.87
C SER A 74 3.43 -10.39 6.94
N LEU A 75 4.56 -11.02 7.29
CA LEU A 75 5.54 -10.42 8.22
C LEU A 75 6.40 -9.33 7.55
N GLY A 76 6.57 -9.38 6.22
CA GLY A 76 7.45 -8.45 5.50
C GLY A 76 6.82 -7.08 5.17
N HIS A 77 5.49 -6.97 5.18
CA HIS A 77 4.80 -5.77 4.71
C HIS A 77 5.12 -4.52 5.56
N ALA A 78 5.15 -4.67 6.89
CA ALA A 78 5.53 -3.59 7.80
C ALA A 78 7.01 -3.19 7.65
N GLY A 79 7.90 -4.15 7.38
CA GLY A 79 9.33 -3.90 7.16
C GLY A 79 9.58 -3.08 5.88
N PHE A 80 8.96 -3.45 4.77
CA PHE A 80 9.09 -2.71 3.51
C PHE A 80 8.44 -1.32 3.59
N PHE A 81 7.31 -1.22 4.29
CA PHE A 81 6.66 0.06 4.58
C PHE A 81 7.59 1.00 5.38
N ALA A 82 8.24 0.50 6.43
CA ALA A 82 9.14 1.30 7.25
C ALA A 82 10.36 1.80 6.47
N ILE A 83 10.97 0.94 5.64
CA ILE A 83 12.12 1.31 4.80
C ILE A 83 11.73 2.42 3.81
N GLY A 84 10.65 2.22 3.05
CA GLY A 84 10.21 3.21 2.05
C GLY A 84 9.80 4.55 2.67
N ALA A 85 9.08 4.53 3.79
CA ALA A 85 8.67 5.74 4.50
C ALA A 85 9.89 6.51 5.04
N PHE A 86 10.82 5.82 5.71
CA PHE A 86 12.04 6.44 6.24
C PHE A 86 12.89 7.07 5.13
N THR A 87 13.11 6.34 4.05
CA THR A 87 13.88 6.85 2.90
C THR A 87 13.20 8.06 2.25
N THR A 88 11.87 8.05 2.13
CA THR A 88 11.13 9.20 1.58
C THR A 88 11.25 10.43 2.47
N VAL A 89 11.09 10.27 3.80
CA VAL A 89 11.23 11.38 4.76
C VAL A 89 12.65 11.93 4.77
N MET A 90 13.67 11.08 4.63
CA MET A 90 15.05 11.51 4.53
C MET A 90 15.29 12.35 3.26
N PHE A 91 14.81 11.90 2.10
CA PHE A 91 14.98 12.63 0.84
C PHE A 91 14.23 13.97 0.81
N VAL A 92 13.00 14.00 1.32
CA VAL A 92 12.20 15.23 1.37
C VAL A 92 12.71 16.16 2.47
N GLY A 93 13.00 15.63 3.66
CA GLY A 93 13.32 16.41 4.86
C GLY A 93 14.76 16.90 4.93
N GLN A 94 15.74 16.10 4.50
CA GLN A 94 17.16 16.47 4.57
C GLN A 94 17.72 16.96 3.24
N MET A 95 17.29 16.38 2.12
CA MET A 95 17.81 16.72 0.78
C MET A 95 16.91 17.71 0.03
N GLY A 96 15.76 18.09 0.60
CA GLY A 96 14.84 19.05 0.01
C GLY A 96 14.26 18.62 -1.34
N LEU A 97 14.30 17.32 -1.65
CA LEU A 97 13.81 16.82 -2.92
C LEU A 97 12.29 16.97 -3.00
N PRO A 98 11.74 17.34 -4.18
CA PRO A 98 10.30 17.36 -4.35
C PRO A 98 9.74 15.94 -4.17
N LEU A 99 8.55 15.84 -3.55
CA LEU A 99 7.92 14.56 -3.21
C LEU A 99 7.83 13.61 -4.41
N PHE A 100 7.52 14.15 -5.60
CA PHE A 100 7.40 13.39 -6.84
C PHE A 100 8.71 12.74 -7.30
N VAL A 101 9.87 13.26 -6.90
CA VAL A 101 11.19 12.68 -7.18
C VAL A 101 11.62 11.78 -6.02
N ALA A 102 11.34 12.17 -4.78
CA ALA A 102 11.67 11.38 -3.61
C ALA A 102 10.96 10.01 -3.59
N LEU A 103 9.71 9.94 -4.06
CA LEU A 103 8.91 8.71 -4.12
C LEU A 103 9.51 7.60 -5.02
N PRO A 104 9.80 7.83 -6.31
CA PRO A 104 10.40 6.79 -7.15
C PRO A 104 11.79 6.37 -6.65
N ILE A 105 12.57 7.30 -6.08
CA ILE A 105 13.88 6.97 -5.51
C ILE A 105 13.70 6.10 -4.26
N SER A 106 12.77 6.42 -3.36
CA SER A 106 12.54 5.60 -2.17
C SER A 106 12.00 4.21 -2.49
N ILE A 107 11.17 4.08 -3.53
CA ILE A 107 10.74 2.78 -4.09
C ILE A 107 11.97 2.00 -4.56
N LEU A 108 12.85 2.62 -5.35
CA LEU A 108 14.06 1.97 -5.86
C LEU A 108 14.97 1.50 -4.71
N VAL A 109 15.19 2.35 -3.71
CA VAL A 109 15.96 1.98 -2.51
C VAL A 109 15.33 0.80 -1.77
N THR A 110 14.01 0.82 -1.57
CA THR A 110 13.29 -0.27 -0.90
C THR A 110 13.44 -1.58 -1.67
N VAL A 111 13.35 -1.55 -3.00
CA VAL A 111 13.54 -2.72 -3.86
C VAL A 111 14.96 -3.27 -3.74
N ILE A 112 15.98 -2.41 -3.76
CA ILE A 112 17.38 -2.82 -3.64
C ILE A 112 17.66 -3.46 -2.28
N VAL A 113 17.24 -2.81 -1.19
CA VAL A 113 17.45 -3.33 0.18
C VAL A 113 16.73 -4.66 0.37
N THR A 114 15.49 -4.76 -0.13
CA THR A 114 14.72 -6.00 -0.09
C THR A 114 15.38 -7.10 -0.92
N GLY A 115 15.89 -6.78 -2.11
CA GLY A 115 16.61 -7.71 -2.97
C GLY A 115 17.88 -8.26 -2.32
N LEU A 116 18.64 -7.41 -1.64
CA LEU A 116 19.86 -7.82 -0.94
C LEU A 116 19.59 -8.72 0.27
N THR A 117 18.47 -8.49 0.97
CA THR A 117 18.12 -9.24 2.19
C THR A 117 17.52 -10.61 1.87
N ARG A 118 17.09 -10.85 0.63
CA ARG A 118 16.50 -12.13 0.24
C ARG A 118 17.55 -13.25 0.34
N PRO A 119 17.27 -14.32 1.11
CA PRO A 119 18.10 -15.51 1.08
C PRO A 119 18.10 -16.09 -0.33
N TYR A 120 19.28 -16.43 -0.84
CA TYR A 120 19.37 -17.12 -2.13
C TYR A 120 18.59 -18.44 -2.06
N PRO A 121 17.74 -18.73 -3.06
CA PRO A 121 17.02 -19.99 -3.10
C PRO A 121 18.03 -21.15 -3.12
N ARG A 122 17.72 -22.24 -2.41
CA ARG A 122 18.63 -23.41 -2.31
C ARG A 122 19.03 -23.96 -3.67
N GLU A 123 18.13 -23.89 -4.64
CA GLU A 123 18.38 -24.26 -6.04
C GLU A 123 19.51 -23.45 -6.69
N PHE A 124 19.66 -22.18 -6.31
CA PHE A 124 20.77 -21.32 -6.75
C PHE A 124 22.06 -21.67 -6.01
N LEU A 125 22.00 -21.96 -4.71
CA LEU A 125 23.16 -22.38 -3.93
C LEU A 125 23.75 -23.72 -4.42
N VAL A 126 22.89 -24.65 -4.83
CA VAL A 126 23.27 -25.92 -5.47
C VAL A 126 23.94 -25.67 -6.84
N LYS A 127 23.37 -24.80 -7.67
CA LYS A 127 23.95 -24.45 -8.99
C LYS A 127 25.30 -23.73 -8.89
N VAL A 128 25.52 -22.97 -7.82
CA VAL A 128 26.76 -22.22 -7.58
C VAL A 128 27.80 -23.05 -6.81
N GLY A 129 27.50 -24.32 -6.52
CA GLY A 129 28.44 -25.23 -5.85
C GLY A 129 28.79 -24.81 -4.42
N MET A 130 27.92 -24.02 -3.77
CA MET A 130 28.14 -23.49 -2.42
C MET A 130 27.52 -24.35 -1.30
N GLU A 131 26.79 -25.43 -1.62
CA GLU A 131 26.48 -26.46 -0.63
C GLU A 131 27.77 -27.23 -0.30
N ARG A 132 28.34 -26.97 0.89
CA ARG A 132 29.27 -27.91 1.52
C ARG A 132 28.46 -28.99 2.24
N PRO A 133 28.90 -30.27 2.20
CA PRO A 133 28.19 -31.41 2.79
C PRO A 133 28.00 -31.26 4.30
#